data_AF-A0A1G2YD63-F1
#
_entry.id   AF-A0A1G2YD63-F1
#
_cell.length_a   1.000
_cell.length_b   1.000
_cell.length_c   1.000
_cell.angle_alpha   90.00
_cell.angle_beta   90.00
_cell.angle_gamma   90.00
#
_symmetry.space_group_name_H-M   'P 1'
#
loop_
_entity.id
_entity.type
_entity.pdbx_description
1 polymer ?
#
loop_
_entity_poly.entity_id
_entity_poly.type
_entity_poly.pdbx_seq_one_letter_code
_entity_poly.pdbx_strand_id
1 'polypeptide(L)'
;MKSNTKSIVNAVKSGSQKVRDNFEFAVNYNMTQIVDKNKKARLLQIIELPVPWFGLHIQDYMRASQNKDTTMISVRRNCLKALVFANREYIDQIIRNISALETSQISYIYSEVGWTLCNLKYFDEGIKYLELAYEKEVDEQKQFSLALMLSWRLNSARTWPKRHALATQLITKYPDNANVALVLAKDYITQCKFEDASIIVDNLPDEYRFMWAEIYFAQQKYGVAKSNFEKFKMPDSLFFWKFEHDYKKALAYYFSGDLVNCRKQAFKIKYRISWDKFYCFSDLEEMGIKREPFIENIINSQKSNGIYIDTDRITRCTRNLGYIVWGWLRVRPYLITVILIVLLFLLFCWLFPGRRFHWHRNTA
;
A
#
# COMPACT_ATOMS: atom_id res chain seq x y z
N MET A 1 1.59 6.44 31.00
CA MET A 1 1.82 6.85 29.60
C MET A 1 2.66 8.13 29.45
N LYS A 2 2.44 9.21 30.23
CA LYS A 2 3.25 10.47 30.12
C LYS A 2 4.77 10.35 30.39
N SER A 3 5.28 9.27 31.01
CA SER A 3 6.73 9.10 31.24
C SER A 3 7.51 8.57 30.03
N ASN A 4 6.85 7.89 29.08
CA ASN A 4 7.53 7.31 27.91
C ASN A 4 7.77 8.33 26.79
N THR A 5 6.90 9.33 26.66
CA THR A 5 6.99 10.40 25.64
C THR A 5 8.31 11.19 25.75
N LYS A 6 8.75 11.50 26.99
CA LYS A 6 10.04 12.16 27.22
C LYS A 6 11.22 11.28 26.80
N SER A 7 11.14 9.96 26.98
CA SER A 7 12.20 9.04 26.59
C SER A 7 12.39 9.01 25.06
N ILE A 8 11.29 8.91 24.29
CA ILE A 8 11.35 8.92 22.83
C ILE A 8 11.86 10.27 22.31
N VAL A 9 11.31 11.38 22.79
CA VAL A 9 11.74 12.72 22.35
C VAL A 9 13.20 13.00 22.75
N ASN A 10 13.63 12.55 23.94
CA ASN A 10 15.02 12.70 24.35
C ASN A 10 15.96 11.79 23.56
N ALA A 11 15.56 10.58 23.20
CA ALA A 11 16.32 9.70 22.29
C ALA A 11 16.43 10.30 20.89
N VAL A 12 15.37 10.93 20.38
CA VAL A 12 15.40 11.67 19.11
C VAL A 12 16.30 12.90 19.20
N LYS A 13 16.27 13.65 20.31
CA LYS A 13 17.09 14.85 20.51
C LYS A 13 18.57 14.52 20.72
N SER A 14 18.90 13.58 21.60
CA SER A 14 20.27 13.09 21.84
C SER A 14 20.83 12.36 20.63
N GLY A 15 19.96 11.64 19.91
CA GLY A 15 20.18 11.14 18.57
C GLY A 15 20.52 12.28 17.62
N SER A 16 19.71 13.33 17.49
CA SER A 16 19.86 14.36 16.44
C SER A 16 21.21 15.09 16.41
N GLN A 17 21.80 15.38 17.58
CA GLN A 17 23.12 16.02 17.64
C GLN A 17 24.23 15.03 17.28
N LYS A 18 24.16 13.82 17.85
CA LYS A 18 25.06 12.71 17.51
C LYS A 18 24.84 12.20 16.07
N VAL A 19 23.67 12.44 15.48
CA VAL A 19 23.23 12.04 14.14
C VAL A 19 23.67 13.07 13.11
N ARG A 20 23.76 14.38 13.40
CA ARG A 20 24.46 15.31 12.49
C ARG A 20 25.92 14.93 12.36
N ASP A 21 26.58 14.69 13.50
CA ASP A 21 27.99 14.27 13.53
C ASP A 21 28.16 12.86 12.92
N ASN A 22 27.17 11.96 13.12
CA ASN A 22 27.17 10.63 12.51
C ASN A 22 26.62 10.58 11.07
N PHE A 23 26.01 11.62 10.50
CA PHE A 23 25.54 11.61 9.11
C PHE A 23 26.69 11.95 8.17
N GLU A 24 27.53 12.93 8.54
CA GLU A 24 28.81 13.16 7.88
C GLU A 24 29.78 11.97 8.11
N PHE A 25 29.73 11.33 9.27
CA PHE A 25 30.47 10.10 9.52
C PHE A 25 29.85 8.85 8.87
N ALA A 26 28.54 8.74 8.64
CA ALA A 26 27.93 7.58 7.97
C ALA A 26 28.09 7.66 6.44
N VAL A 27 28.16 8.88 5.90
CA VAL A 27 28.56 9.11 4.51
C VAL A 27 30.05 8.82 4.31
N ASN A 28 30.92 9.06 5.31
CA ASN A 28 32.37 8.90 5.18
C ASN A 28 33.02 7.66 5.85
N TYR A 29 32.38 6.97 6.80
CA TYR A 29 33.05 6.02 7.72
C TYR A 29 32.54 4.57 7.70
N ASN A 30 31.55 4.18 6.88
CA ASN A 30 31.24 2.75 6.75
C ASN A 30 30.74 2.29 5.37
N MET A 31 31.50 2.70 4.35
CA MET A 31 31.59 2.00 3.06
C MET A 31 32.72 0.95 3.01
N THR A 32 33.44 0.73 4.13
CA THR A 32 34.75 0.05 4.11
C THR A 32 34.92 -1.12 5.08
N GLN A 33 33.97 -1.47 5.95
CA GLN A 33 34.09 -2.70 6.76
C GLN A 33 32.95 -3.71 6.52
N ILE A 34 33.29 -4.68 5.67
CA ILE A 34 32.94 -6.13 5.71
C ILE A 34 31.52 -6.45 6.19
N VAL A 35 30.53 -5.93 5.46
CA VAL A 35 29.35 -6.72 5.12
C VAL A 35 29.44 -6.86 3.61
N ASP A 36 29.45 -8.10 3.11
CA ASP A 36 29.40 -8.40 1.67
C ASP A 36 28.46 -7.39 0.99
N LYS A 37 29.01 -6.50 0.15
CA LYS A 37 28.25 -5.41 -0.49
C LYS A 37 27.00 -5.98 -1.16
N ASN A 38 27.04 -7.24 -1.61
CA ASN A 38 25.90 -7.95 -2.18
C ASN A 38 24.84 -8.34 -1.14
N LYS A 39 25.19 -8.69 0.09
CA LYS A 39 24.23 -8.99 1.17
C LYS A 39 23.55 -7.72 1.70
N LYS A 40 24.30 -6.63 1.89
CA LYS A 40 23.73 -5.32 2.32
C LYS A 40 22.79 -4.76 1.25
N ALA A 41 23.17 -4.85 -0.03
CA ALA A 41 22.30 -4.51 -1.15
C ALA A 41 21.02 -5.37 -1.14
N ARG A 42 21.13 -6.71 -1.06
CA ARG A 42 19.96 -7.61 -1.03
C ARG A 42 18.98 -7.32 0.12
N LEU A 43 19.47 -6.98 1.32
CA LEU A 43 18.64 -6.67 2.49
C LEU A 43 17.94 -5.31 2.38
N LEU A 44 18.64 -4.29 1.91
CA LEU A 44 18.06 -2.95 1.71
C LEU A 44 16.95 -2.99 0.67
N GLN A 45 17.10 -3.83 -0.33
CA GLN A 45 16.19 -3.97 -1.46
C GLN A 45 14.87 -4.71 -1.13
N ILE A 46 14.84 -5.56 -0.10
CA ILE A 46 13.59 -6.21 0.37
C ILE A 46 12.75 -5.27 1.25
N ILE A 47 13.33 -4.16 1.71
CA ILE A 47 12.64 -3.15 2.50
C ILE A 47 11.85 -2.16 1.61
N GLU A 48 12.12 -2.11 0.31
CA GLU A 48 11.60 -1.08 -0.61
C GLU A 48 10.26 -1.43 -1.28
N LEU A 49 9.49 -2.37 -0.72
CA LEU A 49 8.29 -2.85 -1.41
C LEU A 49 7.22 -1.74 -1.45
N PRO A 50 6.69 -1.37 -2.63
CA PRO A 50 5.64 -0.35 -2.73
C PRO A 50 4.37 -0.74 -1.95
N VAL A 51 4.00 0.14 -1.03
CA VAL A 51 2.70 0.21 -0.32
C VAL A 51 1.51 0.29 -1.32
N PRO A 52 0.63 -0.72 -1.38
CA PRO A 52 -0.62 -0.67 -2.13
C PRO A 52 -1.61 0.40 -1.63
N TRP A 53 -2.12 1.28 -2.50
CA TRP A 53 -3.22 2.20 -2.15
C TRP A 53 -4.55 1.93 -2.88
N PHE A 54 -4.60 0.92 -3.75
CA PHE A 54 -5.76 0.70 -4.63
C PHE A 54 -7.08 0.41 -3.90
N GLY A 55 -7.03 -0.14 -2.69
CA GLY A 55 -8.23 -0.44 -1.90
C GLY A 55 -9.07 0.80 -1.56
N LEU A 56 -8.43 1.98 -1.52
CA LEU A 56 -9.08 3.22 -1.11
C LEU A 56 -9.76 3.93 -2.28
N HIS A 57 -9.21 3.89 -3.50
CA HIS A 57 -9.82 4.55 -4.66
C HIS A 57 -11.26 4.08 -4.93
N ILE A 58 -11.60 2.81 -4.71
CA ILE A 58 -12.98 2.30 -4.88
C ILE A 58 -13.89 2.84 -3.77
N GLN A 59 -13.51 2.69 -2.50
CA GLN A 59 -14.33 3.15 -1.37
C GLN A 59 -14.55 4.66 -1.43
N ASP A 60 -13.50 5.38 -1.79
CA ASP A 60 -13.54 6.82 -1.94
C ASP A 60 -14.38 7.20 -3.16
N TYR A 61 -14.25 6.54 -4.33
CA TYR A 61 -15.16 6.79 -5.46
C TYR A 61 -16.64 6.67 -5.07
N MET A 62 -16.97 5.67 -4.24
CA MET A 62 -18.32 5.48 -3.71
C MET A 62 -18.76 6.63 -2.79
N ARG A 63 -17.89 7.09 -1.88
CA ARG A 63 -18.16 8.26 -1.02
C ARG A 63 -18.38 9.54 -1.83
N ALA A 64 -17.56 9.80 -2.86
CA ALA A 64 -17.77 10.95 -3.75
C ALA A 64 -19.10 10.85 -4.51
N SER A 65 -19.43 9.65 -4.99
CA SER A 65 -20.71 9.38 -5.65
C SER A 65 -21.90 9.64 -4.72
N GLN A 66 -21.78 9.31 -3.43
CA GLN A 66 -22.80 9.60 -2.42
C GLN A 66 -22.96 11.11 -2.17
N ASN A 67 -21.85 11.84 -2.14
CA ASN A 67 -21.82 13.29 -1.91
C ASN A 67 -22.13 14.13 -3.16
N LYS A 68 -22.36 13.48 -4.32
CA LYS A 68 -22.61 14.13 -5.63
C LYS A 68 -21.52 15.12 -6.04
N ASP A 69 -20.28 14.88 -5.61
CA ASP A 69 -19.14 15.71 -5.95
C ASP A 69 -18.64 15.35 -7.36
N THR A 70 -19.13 16.06 -8.37
CA THR A 70 -18.90 15.75 -9.78
C THR A 70 -17.41 15.81 -10.16
N THR A 71 -16.67 16.78 -9.61
CA THR A 71 -15.23 16.91 -9.79
C THR A 71 -14.52 15.69 -9.24
N MET A 72 -14.79 15.32 -7.98
CA MET A 72 -14.13 14.18 -7.35
C MET A 72 -14.52 12.83 -7.96
N ILE A 73 -15.76 12.69 -8.41
CA ILE A 73 -16.21 11.51 -9.18
C ILE A 73 -15.37 11.38 -10.46
N SER A 74 -15.16 12.48 -11.19
CA SER A 74 -14.37 12.49 -12.43
C SER A 74 -12.91 12.12 -12.19
N VAL A 75 -12.26 12.76 -11.21
CA VAL A 75 -10.87 12.48 -10.83
C VAL A 75 -10.71 11.01 -10.43
N ARG A 76 -11.51 10.52 -9.47
CA ARG A 76 -11.40 9.14 -8.99
C ARG A 76 -11.71 8.11 -10.07
N ARG A 77 -12.67 8.40 -10.97
CA ARG A 77 -12.97 7.53 -12.12
C ARG A 77 -11.77 7.42 -13.06
N ASN A 78 -11.10 8.53 -13.35
CA ASN A 78 -9.92 8.54 -14.21
C ASN A 78 -8.72 7.87 -13.54
N CYS A 79 -8.49 8.08 -12.24
CA CYS A 79 -7.49 7.32 -11.47
C CYS A 79 -7.76 5.81 -11.52
N LEU A 80 -9.01 5.39 -11.30
CA LEU A 80 -9.38 3.98 -11.38
C LEU A 80 -9.16 3.39 -12.77
N LYS A 81 -9.55 4.11 -13.84
CA LYS A 81 -9.28 3.70 -15.23
C LYS A 81 -7.78 3.58 -15.49
N ALA A 82 -6.99 4.56 -15.07
CA ALA A 82 -5.54 4.52 -15.19
C ALA A 82 -4.96 3.25 -14.59
N LEU A 83 -5.36 2.90 -13.37
CA LEU A 83 -4.86 1.72 -12.67
C LEU A 83 -5.35 0.41 -13.27
N VAL A 84 -6.62 0.34 -13.68
CA VAL A 84 -7.22 -0.88 -14.28
C VAL A 84 -6.64 -1.18 -15.66
N PHE A 85 -6.46 -0.14 -16.48
CA PHE A 85 -5.97 -0.28 -17.86
C PHE A 85 -4.46 -0.06 -17.98
N ALA A 86 -3.77 0.22 -16.88
CA ALA A 86 -2.36 0.62 -16.85
C ALA A 86 -2.04 1.76 -17.87
N ASN A 87 -2.97 2.70 -18.04
CA ASN A 87 -2.86 3.79 -19.01
C ASN A 87 -2.75 5.16 -18.31
N ARG A 88 -1.57 5.79 -18.45
CA ARG A 88 -1.26 7.12 -17.89
C ARG A 88 -2.12 8.24 -18.46
N GLU A 89 -2.62 8.13 -19.70
CA GLU A 89 -3.35 9.21 -20.36
C GLU A 89 -4.58 9.70 -19.56
N TYR A 90 -5.22 8.80 -18.81
CA TYR A 90 -6.33 9.17 -17.92
C TYR A 90 -5.89 10.11 -16.79
N ILE A 91 -4.65 9.98 -16.30
CA ILE A 91 -4.05 10.90 -15.33
C ILE A 91 -3.61 12.19 -15.99
N ASP A 92 -3.00 12.12 -17.18
CA ASP A 92 -2.57 13.33 -17.89
C ASP A 92 -3.76 14.27 -18.20
N GLN A 93 -4.96 13.71 -18.42
CA GLN A 93 -6.19 14.50 -18.53
C GLN A 93 -6.54 15.25 -17.24
N ILE A 94 -6.31 14.65 -16.07
CA ILE A 94 -6.50 15.34 -14.79
C ILE A 94 -5.44 16.44 -14.65
N ILE A 95 -4.17 16.11 -14.88
CA ILE A 95 -3.03 17.03 -14.73
C ILE A 95 -3.20 18.27 -15.61
N ARG A 96 -3.56 18.11 -16.90
CA ARG A 96 -3.76 19.25 -17.82
C ARG A 96 -4.82 20.24 -17.35
N ASN A 97 -5.83 19.74 -16.63
CA ASN A 97 -6.96 20.54 -16.20
C ASN A 97 -6.87 20.95 -14.72
N ILE A 98 -5.83 20.52 -13.99
CA ILE A 98 -5.78 20.67 -12.53
C ILE A 98 -5.75 22.13 -12.08
N SER A 99 -5.12 23.02 -12.86
CA SER A 99 -5.08 24.46 -12.60
C SER A 99 -6.45 25.13 -12.73
N ALA A 100 -7.34 24.58 -13.54
CA ALA A 100 -8.72 25.07 -13.68
C ALA A 100 -9.65 24.56 -12.56
N LEU A 101 -9.17 23.63 -11.73
CA LEU A 101 -9.88 23.10 -10.57
C LEU A 101 -9.54 23.94 -9.33
N GLU A 102 -9.85 25.24 -9.34
CA GLU A 102 -9.79 26.08 -8.13
C GLU A 102 -10.81 25.57 -7.10
N THR A 103 -10.38 24.60 -6.30
CA THR A 103 -11.25 23.91 -5.35
C THR A 103 -10.55 23.80 -3.99
N SER A 104 -11.33 23.81 -2.92
CA SER A 104 -10.89 23.48 -1.57
C SER A 104 -10.38 22.03 -1.42
N GLN A 105 -10.41 21.26 -2.51
CA GLN A 105 -10.04 19.85 -2.57
C GLN A 105 -8.76 19.63 -3.39
N ILE A 106 -8.04 20.69 -3.76
CA ILE A 106 -6.85 20.59 -4.61
C ILE A 106 -5.77 19.69 -3.98
N SER A 107 -5.59 19.74 -2.65
CA SER A 107 -4.70 18.83 -1.91
C SER A 107 -5.08 17.37 -2.14
N TYR A 108 -6.37 17.07 -2.07
CA TYR A 108 -6.89 15.73 -2.27
C TYR A 108 -6.71 15.26 -3.72
N ILE A 109 -6.96 16.11 -4.72
CA ILE A 109 -6.74 15.79 -6.14
C ILE A 109 -5.27 15.48 -6.39
N TYR A 110 -4.35 16.31 -5.86
CA TYR A 110 -2.92 16.04 -5.94
C TYR A 110 -2.56 14.71 -5.28
N SER A 111 -3.19 14.37 -4.15
CA SER A 111 -2.95 13.08 -3.50
C SER A 111 -3.36 11.91 -4.40
N GLU A 112 -4.55 11.97 -5.02
CA GLU A 112 -5.06 10.94 -5.92
C GLU A 112 -4.18 10.75 -7.16
N VAL A 113 -3.73 11.86 -7.76
CA VAL A 113 -2.78 11.86 -8.88
C VAL A 113 -1.45 11.25 -8.44
N GLY A 114 -0.90 11.70 -7.31
CA GLY A 114 0.38 11.23 -6.77
C GLY A 114 0.38 9.73 -6.49
N TRP A 115 -0.68 9.21 -5.85
CA TRP A 115 -0.86 7.78 -5.62
C TRP A 115 -0.99 7.00 -6.91
N THR A 116 -1.76 7.51 -7.87
CA THR A 116 -1.97 6.81 -9.12
C THR A 116 -0.68 6.73 -9.94
N LEU A 117 0.06 7.83 -10.06
CA LEU A 117 1.36 7.86 -10.73
C LEU A 117 2.37 6.93 -10.05
N CYS A 118 2.41 6.92 -8.72
CA CYS A 118 3.24 5.97 -7.96
C CYS A 118 2.87 4.51 -8.21
N ASN A 119 1.61 4.21 -8.51
CA ASN A 119 1.17 2.85 -8.85
C ASN A 119 1.38 2.54 -10.34
N LEU A 120 1.47 3.56 -11.19
CA LEU A 120 1.80 3.47 -12.62
C LEU A 120 3.31 3.55 -12.90
N LYS A 121 4.17 3.44 -11.87
CA LYS A 121 5.65 3.50 -11.95
C LYS A 121 6.26 4.88 -12.22
N TYR A 122 5.47 5.93 -12.27
CA TYR A 122 5.97 7.32 -12.35
C TYR A 122 6.28 7.84 -10.95
N PHE A 123 7.20 7.18 -10.24
CA PHE A 123 7.41 7.38 -8.81
C PHE A 123 7.87 8.80 -8.44
N ASP A 124 8.85 9.37 -9.14
CA ASP A 124 9.37 10.71 -8.80
C ASP A 124 8.31 11.78 -9.02
N GLU A 125 7.57 11.66 -10.13
CA GLU A 125 6.43 12.53 -10.43
C GLU A 125 5.30 12.34 -9.42
N GLY A 126 4.97 11.10 -9.07
CA GLY A 126 3.96 10.79 -8.08
C GLY A 126 4.30 11.34 -6.70
N ILE A 127 5.56 11.22 -6.27
CA ILE A 127 6.05 11.81 -5.02
C ILE A 127 5.92 13.34 -5.05
N LYS A 128 6.29 13.99 -6.16
CA LYS A 128 6.10 15.44 -6.32
C LYS A 128 4.65 15.86 -6.12
N TYR A 129 3.69 15.10 -6.65
CA TYR A 129 2.27 15.37 -6.44
C TYR A 129 1.81 15.10 -5.00
N LEU A 130 2.36 14.09 -4.32
CA LEU A 130 2.09 13.88 -2.89
C LEU A 130 2.67 15.00 -2.01
N GLU A 131 3.84 15.54 -2.36
CA GLU A 131 4.44 16.71 -1.72
C GLU A 131 3.55 17.94 -1.91
N LEU A 132 3.08 18.20 -3.14
CA LEU A 132 2.12 19.28 -3.42
C LEU A 132 0.80 19.12 -2.65
N ALA A 133 0.31 17.89 -2.50
CA ALA A 133 -0.87 17.62 -1.70
C ALA A 133 -0.69 18.04 -0.24
N TYR A 134 0.45 17.65 0.34
CA TYR A 134 0.84 18.02 1.71
C TYR A 134 1.01 19.54 1.89
N GLU A 135 1.68 20.20 0.95
CA GLU A 135 1.94 21.65 0.98
C GLU A 135 0.67 22.49 0.84
N LYS A 136 -0.31 22.02 0.06
CA LYS A 136 -1.56 22.74 -0.20
C LYS A 136 -2.65 22.48 0.83
N GLU A 137 -2.49 21.47 1.68
CA GLU A 137 -3.47 21.18 2.73
C GLU A 137 -3.30 22.13 3.91
N VAL A 138 -4.39 22.82 4.25
CA VAL A 138 -4.43 23.81 5.33
C VAL A 138 -5.03 23.23 6.61
N ASP A 139 -5.85 22.17 6.49
CA ASP A 139 -6.38 21.46 7.64
C ASP A 139 -5.28 20.60 8.27
N GLU A 140 -4.95 20.89 9.52
CA GLU A 140 -3.82 20.25 10.21
C GLU A 140 -3.97 18.72 10.30
N GLN A 141 -5.19 18.22 10.49
CA GLN A 141 -5.44 16.79 10.64
C GLN A 141 -5.30 16.06 9.30
N LYS A 142 -5.81 16.64 8.21
CA LYS A 142 -5.62 16.12 6.85
C LYS A 142 -4.17 16.23 6.42
N GLN A 143 -3.50 17.34 6.74
CA GLN A 143 -2.10 17.54 6.43
C GLN A 143 -1.22 16.50 7.15
N PHE A 144 -1.51 16.22 8.43
CA PHE A 144 -0.90 15.12 9.17
C PHE A 144 -1.11 13.76 8.46
N SER A 145 -2.34 13.47 8.04
CA SER A 145 -2.66 12.23 7.33
C SER A 145 -1.88 12.09 6.03
N LEU A 146 -1.80 13.17 5.24
CA LEU A 146 -1.04 13.23 4.00
C LEU A 146 0.47 13.05 4.24
N ALA A 147 1.02 13.70 5.27
CA ALA A 147 2.42 13.57 5.65
C ALA A 147 2.77 12.13 6.07
N LEU A 148 1.92 11.52 6.90
CA LEU A 148 2.10 10.13 7.32
C LEU A 148 2.07 9.20 6.11
N MET A 149 1.11 9.38 5.20
CA MET A 149 1.02 8.56 3.99
C MET A 149 2.21 8.79 3.05
N LEU A 150 2.64 10.04 2.84
CA LEU A 150 3.85 10.36 2.07
C LEU A 150 5.08 9.65 2.67
N SER A 151 5.23 9.65 3.99
CA SER A 151 6.35 8.98 4.67
C SER A 151 6.39 7.47 4.40
N TRP A 152 5.23 6.82 4.27
CA TRP A 152 5.15 5.41 3.86
C TRP A 152 5.58 5.18 2.42
N ARG A 153 5.47 6.21 1.56
CA ARG A 153 5.85 6.11 0.15
C ARG A 153 7.31 6.47 -0.12
N LEU A 154 7.93 7.24 0.76
CA LEU A 154 9.36 7.55 0.73
C LEU A 154 10.22 6.34 1.20
N ASN A 155 10.00 5.18 0.58
CA ASN A 155 10.54 3.89 1.01
C ASN A 155 11.68 3.35 0.13
N SER A 156 12.28 4.19 -0.71
CA SER A 156 13.43 3.81 -1.55
C SER A 156 14.71 4.50 -1.08
N ALA A 157 15.89 3.92 -1.33
CA ALA A 157 17.18 4.47 -0.93
C ALA A 157 17.36 5.95 -1.29
N ARG A 158 16.93 6.35 -2.50
CA ARG A 158 16.94 7.74 -2.97
C ARG A 158 16.04 8.70 -2.18
N THR A 159 15.02 8.18 -1.49
CA THR A 159 14.03 8.96 -0.73
C THR A 159 14.13 8.80 0.78
N TRP A 160 14.98 7.91 1.29
CA TRP A 160 15.17 7.76 2.75
C TRP A 160 15.59 9.05 3.46
N PRO A 161 16.48 9.92 2.92
CA PRO A 161 16.79 11.18 3.59
C PRO A 161 15.55 12.08 3.77
N LYS A 162 14.67 12.13 2.75
CA LYS A 162 13.39 12.84 2.84
C LYS A 162 12.46 12.19 3.86
N ARG A 163 12.36 10.86 3.87
CA ARG A 163 11.55 10.14 4.87
C ARG A 163 12.02 10.42 6.29
N HIS A 164 13.33 10.36 6.52
CA HIS A 164 13.94 10.62 7.82
C HIS A 164 13.57 12.02 8.31
N ALA A 165 13.79 13.05 7.49
CA ALA A 165 13.44 14.43 7.82
C ALA A 165 11.95 14.57 8.18
N LEU A 166 11.06 14.00 7.35
CA LEU A 166 9.61 14.06 7.57
C LEU A 166 9.20 13.30 8.83
N ALA A 167 9.72 12.10 9.05
CA ALA A 167 9.42 11.28 10.23
C ALA A 167 9.89 11.95 11.53
N THR A 168 11.08 12.58 11.51
CA THR A 168 11.60 13.35 12.65
C THR A 168 10.76 14.60 12.94
N GLN A 169 10.30 15.30 11.89
CA GLN A 169 9.38 16.42 12.06
C GLN A 169 8.04 15.96 12.67
N LEU A 170 7.47 14.87 12.14
CA LEU A 170 6.21 14.31 12.61
C LEU A 170 6.30 13.83 14.05
N ILE A 171 7.36 13.12 14.46
CA ILE A 171 7.47 12.62 15.85
C ILE A 171 7.67 13.77 16.83
N THR A 172 8.34 14.85 16.40
CA THR A 172 8.51 16.05 17.23
C THR A 172 7.17 16.73 17.47
N LYS A 173 6.31 16.78 16.45
CA LYS A 173 4.99 17.40 16.52
C LYS A 173 3.94 16.51 17.19
N TYR A 174 4.01 15.19 16.97
CA TYR A 174 3.04 14.21 17.44
C TYR A 174 3.73 13.04 18.17
N PRO A 175 4.37 13.29 19.33
CA PRO A 175 5.25 12.32 19.98
C PRO A 175 4.52 11.11 20.56
N ASP A 176 3.21 11.22 20.80
CA ASP A 176 2.37 10.13 21.31
C ASP A 176 1.68 9.32 20.21
N ASN A 177 1.89 9.65 18.93
CA ASN A 177 1.23 8.95 17.82
C ASN A 177 2.00 7.67 17.43
N ALA A 178 1.40 6.52 17.68
CA ALA A 178 2.00 5.21 17.40
C ALA A 178 2.37 5.01 15.91
N ASN A 179 1.57 5.53 14.97
CA ASN A 179 1.87 5.39 13.54
C ASN A 179 3.10 6.21 13.14
N VAL A 180 3.30 7.39 13.74
CA VAL A 180 4.50 8.21 13.50
C VAL A 180 5.73 7.53 14.07
N ALA A 181 5.63 7.03 15.31
CA ALA A 181 6.71 6.25 15.93
C ALA A 181 7.04 5.00 15.11
N LEU A 182 6.04 4.30 14.57
CA LEU A 182 6.22 3.15 13.69
C LEU A 182 7.00 3.51 12.40
N VAL A 183 6.68 4.64 11.77
CA VAL A 183 7.42 5.14 10.59
C VAL A 183 8.87 5.43 10.94
N LEU A 184 9.12 6.10 12.07
CA LEU A 184 10.47 6.41 12.50
C LEU A 184 11.27 5.15 12.86
N ALA A 185 10.65 4.17 13.52
CA ALA A 185 11.27 2.88 13.79
C ALA A 185 11.66 2.18 12.48
N LYS A 186 10.77 2.18 11.48
CA LYS A 186 11.06 1.63 10.15
C LYS A 186 12.23 2.34 9.49
N ASP A 187 12.26 3.66 9.57
CA ASP A 187 13.34 4.48 9.05
C ASP A 187 14.69 4.16 9.72
N TYR A 188 14.73 4.04 11.04
CA TYR A 188 15.92 3.61 11.78
C TYR A 188 16.38 2.19 11.41
N ILE A 189 15.46 1.25 11.19
CA ILE A 189 15.80 -0.09 10.68
C ILE A 189 16.51 0.02 9.33
N THR A 190 16.00 0.84 8.41
CA THR A 190 16.62 1.01 7.08
C THR A 190 18.00 1.64 7.13
N GLN A 191 18.24 2.52 8.11
CA GLN A 191 19.54 3.16 8.37
C GLN A 191 20.47 2.29 9.23
N CYS A 192 20.06 1.06 9.57
CA CYS A 192 20.78 0.15 10.46
C CYS A 192 21.02 0.72 11.88
N LYS A 193 20.16 1.64 12.35
CA LYS A 193 20.16 2.19 13.72
C LYS A 193 19.28 1.31 14.62
N PHE A 194 19.71 0.08 14.86
CA PHE A 194 18.85 -0.95 15.46
C PHE A 194 18.55 -0.69 16.94
N GLU A 195 19.48 -0.11 17.68
CA GLU A 195 19.29 0.27 19.09
C GLU A 195 18.20 1.34 19.21
N ASP A 196 18.27 2.39 18.38
CA ASP A 196 17.27 3.46 18.37
C ASP A 196 15.89 2.91 17.94
N ALA A 197 15.86 2.04 16.92
CA ALA A 197 14.62 1.37 16.50
C ALA A 197 14.02 0.52 17.63
N SER A 198 14.86 -0.19 18.38
CA SER A 198 14.45 -1.02 19.51
C SER A 198 13.79 -0.20 20.62
N ILE A 199 14.39 0.95 20.98
CA ILE A 199 13.82 1.88 21.96
C ILE A 199 12.44 2.34 21.53
N ILE A 200 12.24 2.67 20.25
CA ILE A 200 10.92 3.08 19.76
C ILE A 200 9.94 1.90 19.85
N VAL A 201 10.32 0.72 19.34
CA VAL A 201 9.45 -0.47 19.34
C VAL A 201 9.08 -0.90 20.75
N ASP A 202 9.94 -0.68 21.75
CA ASP A 202 9.63 -0.97 23.14
C ASP A 202 8.55 -0.10 23.76
N ASN A 203 8.36 1.09 23.19
CA ASN A 203 7.34 2.03 23.62
C ASN A 203 6.07 2.00 22.75
N LEU A 204 6.05 1.21 21.67
CA LEU A 204 4.87 1.03 20.84
C LEU A 204 3.84 0.09 21.52
N PRO A 205 2.54 0.24 21.20
CA PRO A 205 1.52 -0.75 21.55
C PRO A 205 1.87 -2.17 21.09
N ASP A 206 1.37 -3.18 21.80
CA ASP A 206 1.76 -4.58 21.60
C ASP A 206 1.45 -5.10 20.19
N GLU A 207 0.42 -4.58 19.53
CA GLU A 207 0.09 -4.95 18.16
C GLU A 207 1.18 -4.56 17.13
N TYR A 208 2.10 -3.64 17.47
CA TYR A 208 3.23 -3.25 16.61
C TYR A 208 4.52 -4.02 16.94
N ARG A 209 4.49 -4.98 17.88
CA ARG A 209 5.67 -5.78 18.27
C ARG A 209 6.22 -6.66 17.15
N PHE A 210 5.49 -6.83 16.05
CA PHE A 210 6.01 -7.48 14.83
C PHE A 210 7.26 -6.76 14.28
N MET A 211 7.48 -5.48 14.60
CA MET A 211 8.68 -4.73 14.25
C MET A 211 9.96 -5.31 14.86
N TRP A 212 9.88 -6.07 15.95
CA TRP A 212 11.03 -6.84 16.43
C TRP A 212 11.52 -7.86 15.40
N ALA A 213 10.59 -8.52 14.70
CA ALA A 213 10.95 -9.43 13.62
C ALA A 213 11.69 -8.68 12.50
N GLU A 214 11.26 -7.46 12.16
CA GLU A 214 11.90 -6.58 11.17
C GLU A 214 13.32 -6.16 11.60
N ILE A 215 13.53 -5.78 12.88
CA ILE A 215 14.85 -5.47 13.42
C ILE A 215 15.78 -6.67 13.32
N TYR A 216 15.35 -7.83 13.82
CA TYR A 216 16.18 -9.05 13.79
C TYR A 216 16.43 -9.55 12.37
N PHE A 217 15.47 -9.37 11.47
CA PHE A 217 15.64 -9.67 10.05
C PHE A 217 16.73 -8.79 9.44
N ALA A 218 16.69 -7.47 9.69
CA ALA A 218 17.69 -6.54 9.20
C ALA A 218 19.10 -6.78 9.81
N GLN A 219 19.16 -7.28 11.05
CA GLN A 219 20.37 -7.75 11.70
C GLN A 219 20.86 -9.13 11.20
N GLN A 220 20.15 -9.76 10.26
CA GLN A 220 20.45 -11.11 9.75
C GLN A 220 20.39 -12.22 10.81
N LYS A 221 19.69 -11.98 11.92
CA LYS A 221 19.42 -12.98 12.97
C LYS A 221 18.18 -13.78 12.61
N TYR A 222 18.22 -14.48 11.46
CA TYR A 222 17.02 -15.06 10.83
C TYR A 222 16.27 -16.07 11.71
N GLY A 223 16.97 -16.85 12.54
CA GLY A 223 16.31 -17.75 13.52
C GLY A 223 15.47 -16.99 14.55
N VAL A 224 15.97 -15.86 15.05
CA VAL A 224 15.24 -14.99 15.99
C VAL A 224 14.12 -14.24 15.29
N ALA A 225 14.38 -13.73 14.08
CA ALA A 225 13.38 -13.06 13.25
C ALA A 225 12.20 -13.98 12.95
N LYS A 226 12.47 -15.24 12.57
CA LYS A 226 11.48 -16.30 12.37
C LYS A 226 10.55 -16.43 13.56
N SER A 227 11.11 -16.67 14.76
CA SER A 227 10.31 -16.84 15.98
C SER A 227 9.45 -15.61 16.28
N ASN A 228 9.95 -14.41 15.99
CA ASN A 228 9.17 -13.17 16.17
C ASN A 228 8.06 -13.02 15.11
N PHE A 229 8.29 -13.38 13.86
CA PHE A 229 7.26 -13.41 12.81
C PHE A 229 6.15 -14.43 13.11
N GLU A 230 6.44 -15.49 13.86
CA GLU A 230 5.44 -16.46 14.30
C GLU A 230 4.66 -15.98 15.51
N LYS A 231 5.35 -15.36 16.47
CA LYS A 231 4.78 -14.84 17.71
C LYS A 231 3.87 -13.64 17.48
N PHE A 232 4.31 -12.68 16.66
CA PHE A 232 3.63 -11.41 16.48
C PHE A 232 2.98 -11.33 15.11
N LYS A 233 1.67 -11.08 15.09
CA LYS A 233 0.91 -10.87 13.86
C LYS A 233 0.91 -9.38 13.52
N MET A 234 1.14 -9.07 12.26
CA MET A 234 0.97 -7.70 11.76
C MET A 234 -0.51 -7.31 11.82
N PRO A 235 -0.87 -6.12 12.33
CA PRO A 235 -2.24 -5.62 12.34
C PRO A 235 -2.85 -5.55 10.93
N ASP A 236 -4.15 -5.85 10.82
CA ASP A 236 -4.88 -5.74 9.55
C ASP A 236 -4.92 -4.29 9.01
N SER A 237 -4.81 -3.29 9.89
CA SER A 237 -4.71 -1.87 9.51
C SER A 237 -3.43 -1.55 8.72
N LEU A 238 -2.38 -2.35 8.87
CA LEU A 238 -1.12 -2.23 8.14
C LEU A 238 -1.06 -3.17 6.93
N PHE A 239 -2.22 -3.56 6.37
CA PHE A 239 -2.29 -4.48 5.23
C PHE A 239 -1.41 -4.09 4.05
N PHE A 240 -1.09 -2.80 3.91
CA PHE A 240 -0.22 -2.29 2.87
C PHE A 240 1.25 -2.72 3.01
N TRP A 241 1.69 -3.17 4.20
CA TRP A 241 3.00 -3.82 4.42
C TRP A 241 2.90 -5.35 4.45
N LYS A 242 1.71 -5.93 4.30
CA LYS A 242 1.49 -7.37 4.47
C LYS A 242 2.36 -8.22 3.57
N PHE A 243 2.51 -7.80 2.32
CA PHE A 243 3.34 -8.51 1.36
C PHE A 243 4.82 -8.48 1.74
N GLU A 244 5.33 -7.31 2.11
CA GLU A 244 6.71 -7.15 2.59
C GLU A 244 6.97 -8.03 3.82
N HIS A 245 6.05 -7.98 4.78
CA HIS A 245 6.07 -8.79 5.97
C HIS A 245 6.08 -10.30 5.65
N ASP A 246 5.16 -10.76 4.79
CA ASP A 246 5.03 -12.17 4.41
C ASP A 246 6.25 -12.68 3.64
N TYR A 247 6.86 -11.85 2.78
CA TYR A 247 8.06 -12.20 2.03
C TYR A 247 9.30 -12.25 2.93
N LYS A 248 9.48 -11.29 3.83
CA LYS A 248 10.54 -11.32 4.85
C LYS A 248 10.40 -12.52 5.78
N LYS A 249 9.18 -12.89 6.14
CA LYS A 249 8.91 -14.10 6.89
C LYS A 249 9.34 -15.36 6.12
N ALA A 250 9.02 -15.47 4.83
CA ALA A 250 9.49 -16.57 3.99
C ALA A 250 11.03 -16.64 3.91
N LEU A 251 11.68 -15.49 3.77
CA LEU A 251 13.14 -15.40 3.77
C LEU A 251 13.76 -15.77 5.13
N ALA A 252 13.14 -15.35 6.24
CA ALA A 252 13.58 -15.73 7.58
C ALA A 252 13.54 -17.26 7.75
N TYR A 253 12.47 -17.91 7.27
CA TYR A 253 12.40 -19.38 7.23
C TYR A 253 13.49 -20.00 6.36
N TYR A 254 13.70 -19.46 5.15
CA TYR A 254 14.70 -19.96 4.22
C TYR A 254 16.12 -19.89 4.82
N PHE A 255 16.53 -18.71 5.28
CA PHE A 255 17.87 -18.51 5.82
C PHE A 255 18.08 -19.14 7.20
N SER A 256 17.01 -19.51 7.93
CA SER A 256 17.12 -20.32 9.15
C SER A 256 17.13 -21.83 8.87
N GLY A 257 17.06 -22.27 7.62
CA GLY A 257 17.00 -23.69 7.23
C GLY A 257 15.63 -24.36 7.41
N ASP A 258 14.57 -23.62 7.74
CA ASP A 258 13.22 -24.14 7.94
C ASP A 258 12.46 -24.19 6.59
N LEU A 259 12.91 -25.07 5.70
CA LEU A 259 12.42 -25.14 4.33
C LEU A 259 10.94 -25.55 4.24
N VAL A 260 10.42 -26.28 5.23
CA VAL A 260 9.02 -26.69 5.30
C VAL A 260 8.12 -25.47 5.51
N ASN A 261 8.41 -24.64 6.51
CA ASN A 261 7.63 -23.43 6.75
C ASN A 261 7.91 -22.35 5.70
N CYS A 262 9.12 -22.30 5.14
CA CYS A 262 9.41 -21.47 3.96
C CYS A 262 8.47 -21.79 2.80
N ARG A 263 8.34 -23.08 2.43
CA ARG A 263 7.40 -23.52 1.38
C ARG A 263 5.95 -23.15 1.71
N LYS A 264 5.50 -23.41 2.94
CA LYS A 264 4.14 -23.04 3.38
C LYS A 264 3.90 -21.55 3.29
N GLN A 265 4.86 -20.73 3.72
CA GLN A 265 4.76 -19.28 3.69
C GLN A 265 4.81 -18.78 2.24
N ALA A 266 5.79 -19.20 1.43
CA ALA A 266 5.86 -18.88 0.00
C ALA A 266 4.56 -19.26 -0.73
N PHE A 267 3.96 -20.41 -0.39
CA PHE A 267 2.66 -20.83 -0.91
C PHE A 267 1.52 -19.90 -0.48
N LYS A 268 1.60 -19.22 0.68
CA LYS A 268 0.63 -18.19 1.10
C LYS A 268 0.81 -16.87 0.34
N ILE A 269 2.01 -16.59 -0.16
CA ILE A 269 2.31 -15.46 -1.07
C ILE A 269 1.78 -15.77 -2.50
N LYS A 270 0.78 -16.66 -2.63
CA LYS A 270 0.26 -17.27 -3.86
C LYS A 270 -0.11 -16.30 -4.97
N TYR A 271 -0.50 -15.10 -4.58
CA TYR A 271 -1.09 -14.12 -5.49
C TYR A 271 -0.06 -13.11 -5.99
N ARG A 272 1.21 -13.36 -5.70
CA ARG A 272 2.30 -12.49 -6.03
C ARG A 272 2.39 -12.13 -7.49
N ILE A 273 2.14 -13.00 -8.46
CA ILE A 273 2.29 -12.62 -9.88
C ILE A 273 1.31 -11.50 -10.26
N SER A 274 0.09 -11.54 -9.71
CA SER A 274 -0.88 -10.46 -9.84
C SER A 274 -0.42 -9.22 -9.09
N TRP A 275 0.19 -9.38 -7.92
CA TRP A 275 0.77 -8.28 -7.12
C TRP A 275 2.05 -7.71 -7.76
N ASP A 276 2.84 -8.49 -8.47
CA ASP A 276 4.08 -8.10 -9.12
C ASP A 276 3.77 -7.28 -10.37
N LYS A 277 2.72 -7.66 -11.09
CA LYS A 277 2.20 -6.86 -12.22
C LYS A 277 1.50 -5.58 -11.74
N PHE A 278 0.87 -5.62 -10.55
CA PHE A 278 0.01 -4.54 -10.05
C PHE A 278 0.72 -3.54 -9.12
N TYR A 279 1.70 -4.01 -8.35
CA TYR A 279 2.62 -3.24 -7.51
C TYR A 279 4.01 -3.16 -8.12
N CYS A 280 4.15 -3.57 -9.37
CA CYS A 280 5.36 -3.37 -10.17
C CYS A 280 6.61 -4.04 -9.59
N PHE A 281 6.44 -5.13 -8.84
CA PHE A 281 7.59 -5.88 -8.33
C PHE A 281 8.35 -6.62 -9.43
N SER A 282 7.82 -6.77 -10.66
CA SER A 282 8.62 -7.22 -11.81
C SER A 282 9.91 -6.40 -11.97
N ASP A 283 9.88 -5.15 -11.52
CA ASP A 283 10.95 -4.17 -11.68
C ASP A 283 11.92 -4.20 -10.49
N LEU A 284 11.69 -5.07 -9.50
CA LEU A 284 12.68 -5.33 -8.46
C LEU A 284 14.02 -5.70 -9.12
N GLU A 285 14.01 -6.55 -10.15
CA GLU A 285 15.24 -6.90 -10.88
C GLU A 285 15.86 -5.69 -11.61
N GLU A 286 15.04 -4.80 -12.17
CA GLU A 286 15.49 -3.55 -12.80
C GLU A 286 16.09 -2.56 -11.78
N MET A 287 15.60 -2.58 -10.54
CA MET A 287 16.15 -1.87 -9.39
C MET A 287 17.37 -2.59 -8.76
N GLY A 288 17.87 -3.65 -9.40
CA GLY A 288 19.00 -4.46 -8.94
C GLY A 288 18.69 -5.40 -7.79
N ILE A 289 17.40 -5.59 -7.47
CA ILE A 289 16.87 -6.38 -6.36
C ILE A 289 16.76 -7.84 -6.77
N LYS A 290 17.74 -8.63 -6.36
CA LYS A 290 17.73 -10.08 -6.60
C LYS A 290 16.86 -10.79 -5.58
N ARG A 291 15.78 -11.37 -6.07
CA ARG A 291 14.89 -12.23 -5.31
C ARG A 291 15.51 -13.61 -5.07
N GLU A 292 15.06 -14.30 -4.03
CA GLU A 292 15.56 -15.64 -3.68
C GLU A 292 14.94 -16.71 -4.61
N PRO A 293 15.72 -17.34 -5.51
CA PRO A 293 15.17 -18.24 -6.54
C PRO A 293 14.35 -19.39 -5.97
N PHE A 294 14.71 -19.92 -4.79
CA PHE A 294 13.93 -20.98 -4.15
C PHE A 294 12.48 -20.55 -3.87
N ILE A 295 12.30 -19.34 -3.31
CA ILE A 295 10.99 -18.78 -3.00
C ILE A 295 10.25 -18.44 -4.29
N GLU A 296 10.94 -17.84 -5.28
CA GLU A 296 10.36 -17.52 -6.59
C GLU A 296 9.83 -18.76 -7.30
N ASN A 297 10.57 -19.87 -7.29
CA ASN A 297 10.17 -21.10 -7.96
C ASN A 297 8.87 -21.67 -7.36
N ILE A 298 8.72 -21.63 -6.03
CA ILE A 298 7.50 -22.07 -5.36
C ILE A 298 6.32 -21.18 -5.76
N ILE A 299 6.51 -19.86 -5.73
CA ILE A 299 5.48 -18.90 -6.11
C ILE A 299 5.09 -19.06 -7.59
N ASN A 300 6.07 -19.23 -8.48
CA ASN A 300 5.85 -19.40 -9.92
C ASN A 300 5.23 -20.75 -10.28
N SER A 301 5.51 -21.82 -9.52
CA SER A 301 4.89 -23.14 -9.74
C SER A 301 3.37 -23.15 -9.55
N GLN A 302 2.81 -22.11 -8.92
CA GLN A 302 1.38 -21.96 -8.72
C GLN A 302 0.65 -21.36 -9.94
N LYS A 303 1.35 -21.13 -11.07
CA LYS A 303 0.78 -20.57 -12.32
C LYS A 303 -0.22 -21.47 -13.06
N SER A 304 -0.60 -22.63 -12.52
CA SER A 304 -1.48 -23.57 -13.21
C SER A 304 -2.97 -23.20 -13.10
N ASN A 305 -3.52 -22.78 -14.24
CA ASN A 305 -4.92 -22.91 -14.69
C ASN A 305 -5.97 -21.93 -14.14
N GLY A 306 -6.31 -20.94 -14.95
CA GLY A 306 -7.61 -20.26 -14.88
C GLY A 306 -7.57 -18.81 -14.41
N ILE A 307 -8.46 -18.01 -14.99
CA ILE A 307 -8.76 -16.62 -14.64
C ILE A 307 -8.89 -16.52 -13.12
N TYR A 308 -7.93 -15.88 -12.46
CA TYR A 308 -7.94 -15.73 -11.02
C TYR A 308 -8.72 -14.49 -10.62
N ILE A 309 -9.65 -14.68 -9.69
CA ILE A 309 -10.39 -13.63 -9.02
C ILE A 309 -9.79 -13.53 -7.60
N ASP A 310 -9.23 -12.38 -7.24
CA ASP A 310 -8.58 -12.10 -5.94
C ASP A 310 -9.57 -12.31 -4.80
N THR A 311 -9.62 -13.47 -4.14
CA THR A 311 -10.68 -13.77 -3.18
C THR A 311 -10.66 -12.87 -1.96
N ASP A 312 -9.52 -12.36 -1.50
CA ASP A 312 -9.49 -11.40 -0.38
C ASP A 312 -10.02 -10.02 -0.83
N ARG A 313 -9.66 -9.59 -2.05
CA ARG A 313 -10.20 -8.37 -2.65
C ARG A 313 -11.64 -8.55 -3.11
N ILE A 314 -12.06 -9.71 -3.59
CA ILE A 314 -13.45 -10.09 -3.85
C ILE A 314 -14.16 -10.08 -2.53
N THR A 315 -13.66 -10.72 -1.48
CA THR A 315 -14.31 -10.75 -0.17
C THR A 315 -14.45 -9.34 0.39
N ARG A 316 -13.48 -8.44 0.18
CA ARG A 316 -13.63 -7.01 0.50
C ARG A 316 -14.60 -6.30 -0.46
N CYS A 317 -14.50 -6.55 -1.75
CA CYS A 317 -15.38 -6.01 -2.78
C CYS A 317 -16.79 -6.59 -2.68
N THR A 318 -17.00 -7.74 -2.03
CA THR A 318 -18.27 -8.46 -1.86
C THR A 318 -18.88 -8.13 -0.51
N ARG A 319 -18.07 -7.98 0.54
CA ARG A 319 -18.47 -7.23 1.74
C ARG A 319 -18.88 -5.80 1.37
N ASN A 320 -18.24 -5.24 0.35
CA ASN A 320 -18.64 -4.00 -0.28
C ASN A 320 -19.55 -4.18 -1.50
N LEU A 321 -20.00 -5.40 -1.88
CA LEU A 321 -20.81 -5.60 -3.10
C LEU A 321 -22.13 -4.91 -2.89
N GLY A 322 -22.70 -5.03 -1.69
CA GLY A 322 -23.92 -4.33 -1.32
C GLY A 322 -23.79 -2.83 -1.60
N TYR A 323 -22.64 -2.23 -1.27
CA TYR A 323 -22.36 -0.83 -1.56
C TYR A 323 -22.11 -0.56 -3.05
N ILE A 324 -21.30 -1.38 -3.74
CA ILE A 324 -21.01 -1.24 -5.17
C ILE A 324 -22.31 -1.36 -5.98
N VAL A 325 -23.08 -2.42 -5.74
CA VAL A 325 -24.42 -2.64 -6.27
C VAL A 325 -25.25 -1.41 -5.93
N TRP A 326 -25.41 -1.01 -4.65
CA TRP A 326 -26.22 0.14 -4.27
C TRP A 326 -25.82 1.47 -4.95
N GLY A 327 -24.53 1.78 -5.08
CA GLY A 327 -24.09 2.97 -5.82
C GLY A 327 -24.34 2.86 -7.31
N TRP A 328 -24.18 1.66 -7.89
CA TRP A 328 -24.52 1.39 -9.29
C TRP A 328 -26.03 1.48 -9.53
N LEU A 329 -26.85 0.98 -8.59
CA LEU A 329 -28.30 1.10 -8.56
C LEU A 329 -28.73 2.57 -8.49
N ARG A 330 -28.02 3.39 -7.72
CA ARG A 330 -28.32 4.83 -7.55
C ARG A 330 -27.93 5.67 -8.77
N VAL A 331 -26.86 5.30 -9.47
CA VAL A 331 -26.37 6.00 -10.68
C VAL A 331 -27.13 5.55 -11.93
N ARG A 332 -27.65 4.32 -11.96
CA ARG A 332 -28.40 3.76 -13.10
C ARG A 332 -29.71 3.11 -12.68
N PRO A 333 -30.65 3.89 -12.08
CA PRO A 333 -31.93 3.33 -11.62
C PRO A 333 -32.69 2.62 -12.75
N TYR A 334 -32.59 3.14 -13.98
CA TYR A 334 -33.23 2.60 -15.17
C TYR A 334 -32.82 1.16 -15.52
N LEU A 335 -31.58 0.76 -15.24
CA LEU A 335 -31.14 -0.60 -15.58
C LEU A 335 -31.79 -1.65 -14.67
N ILE A 336 -32.04 -1.30 -13.41
CA ILE A 336 -32.81 -2.13 -12.47
C ILE A 336 -34.25 -2.22 -12.93
N THR A 337 -34.83 -1.09 -13.34
CA THR A 337 -36.19 -1.05 -13.87
C THR A 337 -36.31 -1.96 -15.09
N VAL A 338 -35.33 -1.93 -16.00
CA VAL A 338 -35.27 -2.84 -17.15
C VAL A 338 -35.12 -4.30 -16.71
N ILE A 339 -34.21 -4.61 -15.78
CA ILE A 339 -34.04 -5.99 -15.27
C ILE A 339 -35.32 -6.47 -14.58
N LEU A 340 -35.98 -5.64 -13.78
CA LEU A 340 -37.25 -5.95 -13.12
C LEU A 340 -38.37 -6.13 -14.14
N ILE A 341 -38.46 -5.28 -15.17
CA ILE A 341 -39.44 -5.44 -16.26
C ILE A 341 -39.20 -6.76 -16.99
N VAL A 342 -37.95 -7.11 -17.29
CA VAL A 342 -37.59 -8.37 -17.93
C VAL A 342 -37.93 -9.56 -17.03
N LEU A 343 -37.60 -9.50 -15.74
CA LEU A 343 -37.93 -10.57 -14.78
C LEU A 343 -39.43 -10.72 -14.58
N LEU A 344 -40.18 -9.62 -14.48
CA LEU A 344 -41.64 -9.63 -14.40
C LEU A 344 -42.26 -10.18 -15.69
N PHE A 345 -41.71 -9.83 -16.85
CA PHE A 345 -42.12 -10.36 -18.14
C PHE A 345 -41.86 -11.88 -18.24
N LEU A 346 -40.68 -12.34 -17.83
CA LEU A 346 -40.34 -13.77 -17.80
C LEU A 346 -41.23 -14.54 -16.82
N LEU A 347 -41.49 -13.97 -15.63
CA LEU A 347 -42.41 -14.54 -14.64
C LEU A 347 -43.84 -14.61 -15.19
N PHE A 348 -44.29 -13.57 -15.90
CA PHE A 348 -45.59 -13.55 -16.58
C PHE A 348 -45.68 -14.64 -17.66
N CYS A 349 -44.64 -14.79 -18.50
CA CYS A 349 -44.57 -15.87 -19.48
C CYS A 349 -44.59 -17.27 -18.83
N TRP A 350 -43.97 -17.42 -17.66
CA TRP A 350 -43.94 -18.69 -16.92
C TRP A 350 -45.28 -19.02 -16.26
N LEU A 351 -45.96 -18.02 -15.68
CA LEU A 351 -47.27 -18.20 -15.03
C LEU A 351 -48.42 -18.43 -16.03
N PHE A 352 -48.25 -18.00 -17.28
CA PHE A 352 -49.26 -18.15 -18.33
C PHE A 352 -48.74 -18.96 -19.55
N PRO A 353 -48.34 -20.23 -19.38
CA PRO A 353 -47.72 -21.03 -20.44
C PRO A 353 -48.68 -21.36 -21.61
N GLY A 354 -49.98 -21.06 -21.47
CA GLY A 354 -51.00 -21.31 -22.48
C GLY A 354 -51.33 -20.15 -23.42
N ARG A 355 -50.86 -18.92 -23.16
CA ARG A 355 -51.07 -17.79 -24.08
C ARG A 355 -49.90 -17.67 -25.04
N ARG A 356 -49.84 -18.53 -26.06
CA ARG A 356 -49.00 -18.28 -27.23
C ARG A 356 -49.44 -16.95 -27.83
N PHE A 357 -48.58 -15.93 -27.79
CA PHE A 357 -48.78 -14.69 -28.52
C PHE A 357 -48.82 -15.02 -30.01
N HIS A 358 -50.01 -15.31 -30.54
CA HIS A 358 -50.25 -15.31 -31.97
C HIS A 358 -50.11 -13.87 -32.44
N TRP A 359 -48.89 -13.49 -32.82
CA TRP A 359 -48.70 -12.35 -33.70
C TRP A 359 -49.45 -12.69 -34.99
N HIS A 360 -50.65 -12.14 -35.14
CA HIS A 360 -51.34 -12.13 -36.43
C HIS A 360 -50.41 -11.43 -37.42
N ARG A 361 -49.67 -12.23 -38.20
CA ARG A 361 -49.15 -11.77 -39.47
C ARG A 361 -50.38 -11.50 -40.33
N ASN A 362 -50.74 -10.23 -40.43
CA ASN A 362 -51.65 -9.78 -41.48
C ASN A 362 -50.90 -9.96 -42.80
N THR A 363 -51.08 -11.12 -43.42
CA THR A 363 -50.93 -11.26 -44.87
C THR A 363 -52.21 -10.73 -45.49
N ALA A 364 -52.04 -9.74 -46.35
CA ALA A 364 -53.08 -9.11 -47.17
C ALA A 364 -53.83 -10.13 -48.04
#